data_AF-A0A3D0U4D8-F1
#
_entry.id   AF-A0A3D0U4D8-F1
#
_cell.length_a   1.000
_cell.length_b   1.000
_cell.length_c   1.000
_cell.angle_alpha   90.00
_cell.angle_beta   90.00
_cell.angle_gamma   90.00
#
_symmetry.space_group_name_H-M   'P 1'
#
loop_
_entity.id
_entity.type
_entity.pdbx_description
1 polymer ?
#
loop_
_entity_poly.entity_id
_entity_poly.type
_entity_poly.pdbx_seq_one_letter_code
_entity_poly.pdbx_strand_id
1 'polypeptide(L)'
;MGLRLKFNLVLFTTTLIGLLVSGFVSHRILQDNAREEVLDMARIMMESAIAVRAYTVNEVKPLLKIQQRRSFIPQTVPAYAAAQYIKTLQESHEDYSYKEATLNPTNPANRATEWEADIVNWFRNHANEKELIGERETPTGPQLYLSRPITITN
;
A
#
# COMPACT_ATOMS: atom_id res chain seq x y z
N MET A 1 -50.04 27.24 22.02
CA MET A 1 -48.59 27.09 22.28
C MET A 1 -47.97 28.45 22.55
N GLY A 2 -47.26 28.63 23.67
CA GLY A 2 -46.58 29.89 24.00
C GLY A 2 -45.36 30.15 23.11
N LEU A 3 -45.01 31.44 22.94
CA LEU A 3 -43.90 31.89 22.09
C LEU A 3 -42.56 31.22 22.44
N ARG A 4 -42.33 30.95 23.74
CA ARG A 4 -41.14 30.25 24.25
C ARG A 4 -40.98 28.84 23.68
N LEU A 5 -42.07 28.09 23.55
CA LEU A 5 -42.04 26.73 23.02
C LEU A 5 -41.68 26.73 21.53
N LYS A 6 -42.27 27.64 20.75
CA LYS A 6 -41.96 27.80 19.32
C LYS A 6 -40.49 28.16 19.11
N PHE A 7 -39.96 29.10 19.90
CA PHE A 7 -38.56 29.51 19.85
C PHE A 7 -37.60 28.36 20.18
N ASN A 8 -37.86 27.64 21.28
CA ASN A 8 -37.02 26.50 21.67
C ASN A 8 -37.07 25.35 20.66
N LEU A 9 -38.23 25.10 20.03
CA LEU A 9 -38.34 24.09 18.97
C LEU A 9 -37.51 24.47 17.75
N VAL A 10 -37.54 25.73 17.32
CA VAL A 10 -36.70 26.21 16.21
C VAL A 10 -35.22 26.09 16.58
N LEU A 11 -34.83 26.53 17.78
CA LEU A 11 -33.45 26.41 18.24
C LEU A 11 -32.98 24.96 18.25
N PHE A 12 -33.75 24.06 18.87
CA PHE A 12 -33.44 22.64 18.95
C PHE A 12 -33.31 22.01 17.56
N THR A 13 -34.25 22.31 16.66
CA THR A 13 -34.25 21.75 15.30
C THR A 13 -33.04 22.24 14.51
N THR A 14 -32.75 23.54 14.56
CA THR A 14 -31.59 24.12 13.87
C THR A 14 -30.27 23.58 14.43
N THR A 15 -30.14 23.47 15.76
CA THR A 15 -28.96 22.87 16.39
C THR A 15 -28.81 21.40 15.99
N LEU A 16 -29.88 20.62 16.00
CA LEU A 16 -29.84 19.21 15.61
C LEU A 16 -29.41 19.04 14.15
N ILE A 17 -29.96 19.85 13.23
CA ILE A 17 -29.56 19.85 11.82
C ILE A 17 -28.07 20.22 11.69
N GLY A 18 -27.63 21.28 12.37
CA GLY A 18 -26.23 21.70 12.34
C GLY A 18 -25.27 20.62 12.83
N LEU A 19 -25.62 19.92 13.93
CA LEU A 19 -24.83 18.81 14.45
C LEU A 19 -24.79 17.62 13.50
N LEU A 20 -25.91 17.25 12.90
CA LEU A 20 -25.97 16.15 11.94
C LEU A 20 -25.14 16.43 10.69
N VAL A 21 -25.25 17.65 10.13
CA VAL A 21 -24.48 18.05 8.96
C VAL A 21 -22.99 18.09 9.30
N SER A 22 -22.62 18.70 10.43
CA SER A 22 -21.22 18.77 10.88
C SER A 22 -20.64 17.37 11.08
N GLY A 23 -21.34 16.50 11.82
CA GLY A 23 -20.91 15.12 12.07
C GLY A 23 -20.73 14.32 10.79
N PHE A 24 -21.66 14.47 9.83
CA PHE A 24 -21.57 13.79 8.54
C PHE A 24 -20.39 14.27 7.69
N VAL A 25 -20.17 15.58 7.61
CA VAL A 25 -19.05 16.17 6.87
C VAL A 25 -17.72 15.80 7.52
N SER A 26 -17.60 15.93 8.84
CA SER A 26 -16.41 15.54 9.58
C SER A 26 -16.09 14.07 9.41
N HIS A 27 -17.09 13.18 9.45
CA HIS A 27 -16.87 11.76 9.26
C HIS A 27 -16.25 11.44 7.90
N ARG A 28 -16.77 12.05 6.82
CA ARG A 28 -16.21 11.88 5.48
C ARG A 28 -14.78 12.41 5.37
N ILE A 29 -14.55 13.64 5.82
CA ILE A 29 -13.21 14.25 5.77
C ILE A 29 -12.19 13.40 6.52
N LEU A 30 -12.55 12.89 7.71
CA LEU A 30 -11.66 12.04 8.50
C LEU A 30 -11.37 10.72 7.80
N GLN A 31 -12.37 10.08 7.17
CA GLN A 31 -12.17 8.84 6.42
C GLN A 31 -11.30 9.05 5.18
N ASP A 32 -11.57 10.10 4.41
CA ASP A 32 -10.80 10.41 3.20
C ASP A 32 -9.35 10.74 3.54
N ASN A 33 -9.12 11.52 4.60
CA ASN A 33 -7.76 11.84 5.08
C ASN A 33 -7.03 10.59 5.59
N ALA A 34 -7.70 9.74 6.39
CA ALA A 34 -7.10 8.51 6.88
C ALA A 34 -6.75 7.55 5.72
N ARG A 35 -7.60 7.49 4.69
CA ARG A 35 -7.32 6.72 3.47
C ARG A 35 -6.05 7.23 2.78
N GLU A 36 -5.95 8.53 2.56
CA GLU A 36 -4.79 9.11 1.86
C GLU A 36 -3.51 8.96 2.70
N GLU A 37 -3.58 9.14 4.02
CA GLU A 37 -2.43 8.95 4.92
C GLU A 37 -1.89 7.52 4.87
N VAL A 38 -2.78 6.51 4.87
CA VAL A 38 -2.37 5.10 4.72
C VAL A 38 -1.77 4.84 3.34
N LEU A 39 -2.30 5.45 2.27
CA LEU A 39 -1.74 5.32 0.92
C LEU A 39 -0.35 5.95 0.84
N ASP A 40 -0.13 7.12 1.44
CA ASP A 40 1.17 7.76 1.50
C ASP A 40 2.19 6.94 2.29
N MET A 41 1.78 6.36 3.42
CA MET A 41 2.62 5.41 4.15
C MET A 41 2.97 4.18 3.30
N ALA A 42 2.01 3.63 2.55
CA ALA A 42 2.26 2.51 1.63
C ALA A 42 3.21 2.91 0.48
N ARG A 43 3.11 4.13 -0.06
CA ARG A 43 4.04 4.68 -1.06
C ARG A 43 5.46 4.77 -0.48
N ILE A 44 5.62 5.31 0.73
CA ILE A 44 6.92 5.42 1.39
C ILE A 44 7.52 4.02 1.61
N MET A 45 6.73 3.05 2.05
CA MET A 45 7.18 1.67 2.24
C MET A 45 7.66 1.05 0.92
N MET A 46 6.88 1.21 -0.15
CA MET A 46 7.23 0.75 -1.50
C MET A 46 8.51 1.41 -2.02
N GLU A 47 8.62 2.74 -1.90
CA GLU A 47 9.80 3.49 -2.34
C GLU A 47 11.05 3.12 -1.53
N SER A 48 10.88 2.85 -0.23
CA SER A 48 11.96 2.34 0.62
C SER A 48 12.44 0.97 0.16
N ALA A 49 11.52 0.06 -0.18
CA ALA A 49 11.87 -1.24 -0.75
C ALA A 49 12.63 -1.08 -2.09
N ILE A 50 12.20 -0.17 -2.97
CA ILE A 50 12.89 0.13 -4.23
C ILE A 50 14.29 0.72 -3.97
N ALA A 51 14.43 1.62 -3.00
CA ALA A 51 15.72 2.19 -2.62
C ALA A 51 16.68 1.11 -2.10
N VAL A 52 16.21 0.18 -1.28
CA VAL A 52 17.00 -0.97 -0.81
C VAL A 52 17.44 -1.86 -1.98
N ARG A 53 16.57 -2.09 -2.96
CA ARG A 53 16.94 -2.81 -4.20
C ARG A 53 18.08 -2.09 -4.93
N ALA A 54 17.94 -0.79 -5.15
CA ALA A 54 18.92 0.02 -5.86
C ALA A 54 20.28 0.02 -5.12
N TYR A 55 20.28 0.22 -3.81
CA TYR A 55 21.47 0.11 -2.95
C TYR A 55 22.14 -1.25 -3.08
N THR A 56 21.34 -2.33 -3.05
CA THR A 56 21.85 -3.71 -3.17
C THR A 56 22.54 -3.93 -4.52
N VAL A 57 21.96 -3.43 -5.62
CA VAL A 57 22.55 -3.55 -6.97
C VAL A 57 23.80 -2.71 -7.12
N ASN A 58 23.75 -1.44 -6.70
CA ASN A 58 24.76 -0.45 -7.02
C ASN A 58 25.97 -0.51 -6.09
N GLU A 59 25.77 -0.88 -4.83
CA GLU A 59 26.81 -0.82 -3.80
C GLU A 59 27.17 -2.20 -3.25
N VAL A 60 26.19 -3.01 -2.85
CA VAL A 60 26.46 -4.30 -2.18
C VAL A 60 26.98 -5.35 -3.15
N LYS A 61 26.28 -5.56 -4.27
CA LYS A 61 26.58 -6.62 -5.24
C LYS A 61 28.00 -6.51 -5.84
N PRO A 62 28.53 -5.33 -6.22
CA PRO A 62 29.88 -5.22 -6.75
C PRO A 62 30.96 -5.66 -5.76
N LEU A 63 30.79 -5.37 -4.46
CA LEU A 63 31.75 -5.71 -3.40
C LEU A 63 31.85 -7.22 -3.15
N LEU A 64 30.78 -7.96 -3.44
CA LEU A 64 30.70 -9.41 -3.20
C LEU A 64 30.80 -10.25 -4.49
N LYS A 65 31.14 -9.63 -5.62
CA LYS A 65 31.16 -10.28 -6.95
C LYS A 65 32.07 -11.50 -7.02
N ILE A 66 33.21 -11.51 -6.31
CA ILE A 66 34.16 -12.63 -6.33
C ILE A 66 33.62 -13.80 -5.49
N GLN A 67 33.11 -13.50 -4.30
CA GLN A 67 32.57 -14.47 -3.34
C GLN A 67 31.32 -15.14 -3.92
N GLN A 68 30.46 -14.35 -4.60
CA GLN A 68 29.27 -14.85 -5.27
C GLN A 68 29.56 -15.89 -6.37
N ARG A 69 30.78 -15.92 -6.94
CA ARG A 69 31.20 -16.96 -7.89
C ARG A 69 31.49 -18.30 -7.22
N ARG A 70 31.81 -18.29 -5.93
CA ARG A 70 32.16 -19.50 -5.16
C ARG A 70 30.94 -20.09 -4.47
N SER A 71 30.06 -19.25 -3.98
CA SER A 71 28.80 -19.65 -3.34
C SER A 71 27.72 -18.60 -3.59
N PHE A 72 26.47 -19.04 -3.62
CA PHE A 72 25.34 -18.12 -3.71
C PHE A 72 25.21 -17.30 -2.42
N ILE A 73 25.06 -15.97 -2.57
CA ILE A 73 24.90 -15.03 -1.45
C ILE A 73 23.55 -14.31 -1.63
N PRO A 74 22.52 -14.67 -0.85
CA PRO A 74 21.18 -14.08 -0.99
C PRO A 74 21.17 -12.55 -0.87
N GLN A 75 22.05 -11.97 -0.05
CA GLN A 75 22.16 -10.54 0.22
C GLN A 75 22.56 -9.71 -1.02
N THR A 76 23.05 -10.34 -2.10
CA THR A 76 23.31 -9.64 -3.37
C THR A 76 22.11 -9.67 -4.32
N VAL A 77 21.02 -10.35 -3.95
CA VAL A 77 19.77 -10.41 -4.71
C VAL A 77 18.85 -9.25 -4.25
N PRO A 78 18.48 -8.31 -5.13
CA PRO A 78 17.71 -7.12 -4.73
C PRO A 78 16.35 -7.45 -4.12
N ALA A 79 15.64 -8.41 -4.70
CA ALA A 79 14.34 -8.87 -4.20
C ALA A 79 14.44 -9.50 -2.79
N TYR A 80 15.55 -10.19 -2.50
CA TYR A 80 15.78 -10.76 -1.17
C TYR A 80 16.02 -9.66 -0.15
N ALA A 81 16.87 -8.68 -0.46
CA ALA A 81 17.17 -7.57 0.43
C ALA A 81 15.91 -6.73 0.75
N ALA A 82 15.10 -6.41 -0.27
CA ALA A 82 13.84 -5.70 -0.09
C ALA A 82 12.83 -6.50 0.74
N ALA A 83 12.63 -7.78 0.44
CA ALA A 83 11.72 -8.64 1.20
C ALA A 83 12.15 -8.76 2.66
N GLN A 84 13.46 -8.87 2.94
CA GLN A 84 13.96 -8.95 4.32
C GLN A 84 13.80 -7.62 5.07
N TYR A 85 14.05 -6.48 4.40
CA TYR A 85 13.81 -5.15 4.95
C TYR A 85 12.34 -4.97 5.37
N ILE A 86 11.42 -5.31 4.45
CA ILE A 86 9.97 -5.25 4.73
C ILE A 86 9.60 -6.21 5.85
N LYS A 87 10.11 -7.44 5.84
CA LYS A 87 9.82 -8.42 6.89
C LYS A 87 10.15 -7.89 8.27
N THR A 88 11.30 -7.22 8.43
CA THR A 88 11.67 -6.56 9.69
C THR A 88 10.75 -5.38 10.00
N LEU A 89 10.36 -4.59 9.00
CA LEU A 89 9.43 -3.48 9.20
C LEU A 89 8.06 -3.94 9.70
N GLN A 90 7.56 -5.07 9.17
CA GLN A 90 6.28 -5.68 9.55
C GLN A 90 6.22 -6.11 11.02
N GLU A 91 7.35 -6.38 11.68
CA GLU A 91 7.38 -6.71 13.11
C GLU A 91 6.83 -5.56 14.00
N SER A 92 6.86 -4.33 13.48
CA SER A 92 6.31 -3.13 14.15
C SER A 92 5.09 -2.54 13.44
N HIS A 93 4.73 -3.06 12.26
CA HIS A 93 3.70 -2.54 11.36
C HIS A 93 2.94 -3.72 10.73
N GLU A 94 2.27 -4.52 11.57
CA GLU A 94 1.66 -5.81 11.17
C GLU A 94 0.54 -5.65 10.11
N ASP A 95 -0.14 -4.51 10.10
CA ASP A 95 -1.23 -4.22 9.14
C ASP A 95 -0.72 -3.92 7.72
N TYR A 96 0.59 -3.72 7.55
CA TYR A 96 1.19 -3.44 6.25
C TYR A 96 1.80 -4.70 5.65
N SER A 97 1.62 -4.86 4.34
CA SER A 97 2.24 -5.96 3.61
C SER A 97 2.79 -5.51 2.26
N TYR A 98 3.89 -6.15 1.87
CA TYR A 98 4.51 -5.93 0.58
C TYR A 98 4.92 -7.26 -0.05
N LYS A 99 4.68 -7.37 -1.34
CA LYS A 99 5.00 -8.55 -2.13
C LYS A 99 5.33 -8.14 -3.57
N GLU A 100 6.44 -8.66 -4.08
CA GLU A 100 6.79 -8.54 -5.50
C GLU A 100 6.05 -9.59 -6.33
N ALA A 101 4.72 -9.46 -6.43
CA ALA A 101 3.88 -10.43 -7.10
C ALA A 101 4.19 -10.50 -8.61
N THR A 102 4.58 -11.69 -9.07
CA THR A 102 4.95 -11.95 -10.46
C THR A 102 4.27 -13.22 -10.95
N LEU A 103 3.89 -13.27 -12.23
CA LEU A 103 3.24 -14.46 -12.82
C LEU A 103 4.18 -15.68 -12.87
N ASN A 104 5.45 -15.47 -13.22
CA ASN A 104 6.48 -16.52 -13.34
C ASN A 104 7.76 -16.14 -12.57
N PRO A 105 7.76 -16.17 -11.22
CA PRO A 105 8.93 -15.79 -10.44
C PRO A 105 9.93 -16.94 -10.28
N THR A 106 11.20 -16.59 -10.02
CA THR A 106 12.21 -17.57 -9.56
C THR A 106 11.93 -18.05 -8.14
N ASN A 107 11.44 -17.16 -7.27
CA ASN A 107 11.05 -17.51 -5.90
C ASN A 107 9.54 -17.84 -5.85
N PRO A 108 9.12 -19.06 -5.47
CA PRO A 108 7.71 -19.42 -5.36
C PRO A 108 6.89 -18.52 -4.44
N ALA A 109 7.49 -17.93 -3.41
CA ALA A 109 6.82 -17.00 -2.51
C ALA A 109 6.32 -15.73 -3.22
N ASN A 110 6.94 -15.37 -4.35
CA ASN A 110 6.56 -14.21 -5.16
C ASN A 110 5.49 -14.53 -6.21
N ARG A 111 4.99 -15.77 -6.24
CA ARG A 111 4.00 -16.16 -7.25
C ARG A 111 2.71 -15.40 -6.99
N ALA A 112 2.23 -14.73 -8.02
CA ALA A 112 0.96 -14.03 -7.99
C ALA A 112 -0.16 -15.04 -7.69
N THR A 113 -0.96 -14.72 -6.69
CA THR A 113 -2.28 -15.30 -6.45
C THR A 113 -3.25 -14.81 -7.54
N GLU A 114 -4.47 -15.35 -7.58
CA GLU A 114 -5.43 -15.04 -8.65
C GLU A 114 -5.70 -13.53 -8.78
N TRP A 115 -6.04 -12.85 -7.69
CA TRP A 115 -6.31 -11.40 -7.71
C TRP A 115 -5.05 -10.55 -8.02
N GLU A 116 -3.87 -11.00 -7.58
CA GLU A 116 -2.60 -10.33 -7.94
C GLU A 116 -2.29 -10.50 -9.42
N ALA A 117 -2.65 -11.64 -10.01
CA ALA A 117 -2.48 -11.89 -11.44
C ALA A 117 -3.35 -10.95 -12.27
N ASP A 118 -4.56 -10.63 -11.80
CA ASP A 118 -5.43 -9.63 -12.44
C ASP A 118 -4.78 -8.25 -12.45
N ILE A 119 -4.15 -7.83 -11.35
CA ILE A 119 -3.39 -6.57 -11.26
C ILE A 119 -2.20 -6.58 -12.24
N VAL A 120 -1.44 -7.67 -12.29
CA VAL A 120 -0.31 -7.80 -13.23
C VAL A 120 -0.78 -7.72 -14.68
N ASN A 121 -1.89 -8.39 -15.01
CA ASN A 121 -2.48 -8.33 -16.35
C ASN A 121 -3.06 -6.95 -16.66
N TRP A 122 -3.61 -6.25 -15.68
CA TRP A 122 -4.07 -4.88 -15.83
C TRP A 122 -2.90 -3.96 -16.24
N PHE A 123 -1.77 -4.01 -15.53
CA PHE A 123 -0.58 -3.21 -15.90
C PHE A 123 -0.01 -3.59 -17.27
N ARG A 124 -0.07 -4.87 -17.66
CA ARG A 124 0.33 -5.30 -19.02
C ARG A 124 -0.50 -4.65 -20.12
N ASN A 125 -1.78 -4.41 -19.84
CA ASN A 125 -2.71 -3.76 -20.77
C ASN A 125 -2.69 -2.22 -20.66
N HIS A 126 -2.06 -1.66 -19.63
CA HIS A 126 -2.00 -0.23 -19.36
C HIS A 126 -0.55 0.23 -19.09
N ALA A 127 0.31 0.11 -20.11
CA ALA A 127 1.75 0.33 -19.97
C ALA A 127 2.17 1.75 -19.51
N ASN A 128 1.28 2.74 -19.65
CA ASN A 128 1.53 4.12 -19.21
C ASN A 128 1.16 4.37 -17.75
N GLU A 129 0.45 3.44 -17.12
CA GLU A 129 -0.02 3.57 -15.75
C GLU A 129 1.08 3.15 -14.76
N LYS A 130 1.34 4.03 -13.79
CA LYS A 130 2.43 3.84 -12.82
C LYS A 130 1.95 3.32 -11.47
N GLU A 131 0.67 3.48 -11.19
CA GLU A 131 0.08 3.16 -9.90
C GLU A 131 -1.36 2.68 -10.12
N LEU A 132 -1.74 1.63 -9.40
CA LEU A 132 -3.11 1.16 -9.31
C LEU A 132 -3.45 1.03 -7.83
N ILE A 133 -4.47 1.76 -7.41
CA ILE A 133 -5.03 1.70 -6.07
C ILE A 133 -6.41 1.07 -6.16
N GLY A 134 -6.71 0.18 -5.23
CA GLY A 134 -8.04 -0.39 -5.11
C GLY A 134 -8.27 -0.97 -3.73
N GLU A 135 -9.49 -1.45 -3.54
CA GLU A 135 -9.89 -2.14 -2.33
C GLU A 135 -10.37 -3.53 -2.70
N ARG A 136 -10.10 -4.49 -1.82
CA ARG A 136 -10.61 -5.84 -1.94
C ARG A 136 -11.27 -6.26 -0.64
N GLU A 137 -12.37 -6.99 -0.77
CA GLU A 137 -12.96 -7.67 0.37
C GLU A 137 -12.08 -8.86 0.78
N THR A 138 -11.82 -9.00 2.07
CA THR A 138 -11.13 -10.14 2.65
C THR A 138 -11.93 -10.70 3.82
N PRO A 139 -11.69 -11.96 4.25
CA PRO A 139 -12.38 -12.51 5.41
C PRO A 139 -12.19 -11.69 6.70
N THR A 140 -11.11 -10.92 6.79
CA THR A 140 -10.80 -10.03 7.93
C THR A 140 -11.30 -8.61 7.74
N GLY A 141 -11.97 -8.30 6.63
CA GLY A 141 -12.49 -6.98 6.28
C GLY A 141 -11.90 -6.43 4.97
N PRO A 142 -12.31 -5.22 4.55
CA PRO A 142 -11.75 -4.56 3.38
C PRO A 142 -10.25 -4.31 3.54
N GLN A 143 -9.48 -4.57 2.48
CA GLN A 143 -8.05 -4.29 2.41
C GLN A 143 -7.79 -3.31 1.27
N LEU A 144 -7.19 -2.17 1.61
CA LEU A 144 -6.69 -1.20 0.66
C LEU A 144 -5.34 -1.69 0.11
N TYR A 145 -5.16 -1.65 -1.21
CA TYR A 145 -3.90 -1.99 -1.85
C TYR A 145 -3.43 -0.88 -2.76
N LEU A 146 -2.11 -0.76 -2.85
CA LEU A 146 -1.41 0.10 -3.79
C LEU A 146 -0.40 -0.76 -4.54
N SER A 147 -0.44 -0.72 -5.86
CA SER A 147 0.42 -1.51 -6.74
C SER A 147 1.19 -0.62 -7.70
N ARG A 148 2.45 -0.95 -7.98
CA ARG A 148 3.28 -0.32 -9.01
C ARG A 148 3.90 -1.39 -9.91
N PRO A 149 4.00 -1.18 -11.22
CA PRO A 149 4.58 -2.18 -12.11
C PRO A 149 6.10 -2.20 -11.98
N ILE A 150 6.67 -3.41 -12.02
CA ILE A 150 8.11 -3.61 -12.18
C ILE A 150 8.36 -4.08 -13.62
N THR A 151 8.86 -3.19 -14.46
CA THR A 151 9.16 -3.49 -15.85
C THR A 151 10.63 -3.89 -15.99
N ILE A 152 10.87 -5.04 -16.61
CA ILE A 152 12.22 -5.46 -16.99
C ILE A 152 12.47 -4.94 -18.40
N THR A 153 13.32 -3.93 -18.53
CA THR A 153 13.87 -3.49 -19.82
C THR A 153 15.14 -4.30 -20.09
N ASN A 154 15.17 -5.01 -21.22
CA ASN A 154 16.40 -5.62 -21.75
C ASN A 154 17.30 -4.58 -22.40
#